data_AF-A0A355S0B7-F1
#
_entry.id   AF-A0A355S0B7-F1
#
_cell.length_a   1.000
_cell.length_b   1.000
_cell.length_c   1.000
_cell.angle_alpha   90.00
_cell.angle_beta   90.00
_cell.angle_gamma   90.00
#
_symmetry.space_group_name_H-M   'P 1'
#
loop_
_entity.id
_entity.type
_entity.pdbx_description
1 polymer ?
#
loop_
_entity_poly.entity_id
_entity_poly.type
_entity_poly.pdbx_seq_one_letter_code
_entity_poly.pdbx_strand_id
1 'polypeptide(L)'
;IAIDGIKNPSFNEVQKISSSIIKGASDILEEQYPLIVIVENDMAKVLGQTMYRMLDYKKDVICIDSIKVEEGDYIDIGKPLMNGRVVPVVIKTLAFSS
;
A
#
# COMPACT_ATOMS: atom_id res chain seq x y z
N ILE A 1 0.88 -4.12 4.18
CA ILE A 1 0.00 -5.13 3.54
C ILE A 1 0.35 -5.18 2.06
N ALA A 2 0.44 -6.36 1.45
CA ALA A 2 0.66 -6.52 0.00
C ALA A 2 -0.47 -7.34 -0.62
N ILE A 3 -0.94 -6.93 -1.80
CA ILE A 3 -2.00 -7.61 -2.57
C ILE A 3 -1.72 -7.55 -4.07
N ASP A 4 -2.24 -8.48 -4.84
CA ASP A 4 -2.15 -8.38 -6.31
C ASP A 4 -3.00 -7.19 -6.83
N GLY A 5 -4.15 -6.95 -6.21
CA GLY A 5 -5.14 -5.98 -6.68
C GLY A 5 -5.97 -6.50 -7.85
N ILE A 6 -6.79 -5.64 -8.43
CA ILE A 6 -7.67 -5.98 -9.58
C ILE A 6 -7.21 -5.15 -10.78
N LYS A 7 -7.13 -5.79 -11.95
CA LYS A 7 -6.86 -5.10 -13.22
C LYS A 7 -8.11 -4.35 -13.68
N ASN A 8 -7.99 -3.05 -13.92
CA ASN A 8 -9.08 -2.15 -14.34
C ASN A 8 -10.32 -2.22 -13.43
N PRO A 9 -10.18 -1.96 -12.11
CA PRO A 9 -11.30 -2.09 -11.19
C PRO A 9 -12.34 -0.99 -11.41
N SER A 10 -13.61 -1.34 -11.25
CA SER A 10 -14.66 -0.35 -11.04
C SER A 10 -14.49 0.35 -9.69
N PHE A 11 -15.04 1.56 -9.56
CA PHE A 11 -14.97 2.28 -8.29
C PHE A 11 -15.61 1.50 -7.13
N ASN A 12 -16.69 0.77 -7.38
CA ASN A 12 -17.34 -0.08 -6.38
C ASN A 12 -16.40 -1.21 -5.88
N GLU A 13 -15.58 -1.79 -6.76
CA GLU A 13 -14.59 -2.79 -6.38
C GLU A 13 -13.47 -2.18 -5.54
N VAL A 14 -13.00 -0.98 -5.91
CA VAL A 14 -12.01 -0.24 -5.10
C VAL A 14 -12.56 0.02 -3.69
N GLN A 15 -13.82 0.41 -3.55
CA GLN A 15 -14.45 0.62 -2.24
C GLN A 15 -14.53 -0.68 -1.42
N LYS A 16 -14.89 -1.80 -2.04
CA LYS A 16 -14.96 -3.11 -1.36
C LYS A 16 -13.59 -3.57 -0.86
N ILE A 17 -12.56 -3.43 -1.70
CA ILE A 17 -11.17 -3.75 -1.31
C ILE A 17 -10.71 -2.82 -0.19
N SER A 18 -10.96 -1.52 -0.31
CA SER A 18 -10.61 -0.52 0.71
C SER A 18 -11.21 -0.88 2.07
N SER A 19 -12.50 -1.20 2.12
CA SER A 19 -13.18 -1.64 3.35
C SER A 19 -12.56 -2.89 3.94
N SER A 20 -12.18 -3.86 3.09
CA SER A 20 -11.61 -5.13 3.53
C SER A 20 -10.21 -4.95 4.12
N ILE A 21 -9.37 -4.12 3.47
CA ILE A 21 -8.03 -3.77 3.96
C ILE A 21 -8.14 -3.02 5.29
N ILE A 22 -8.97 -1.97 5.37
CA ILE A 22 -9.16 -1.18 6.59
C ILE A 22 -9.59 -2.08 7.76
N LYS A 23 -10.55 -2.99 7.51
CA LYS A 23 -11.02 -3.93 8.54
C LYS A 23 -9.92 -4.90 8.98
N GLY A 24 -9.13 -5.43 8.05
CA GLY A 24 -8.03 -6.34 8.37
C GLY A 24 -6.80 -5.65 9.00
N ALA A 25 -6.71 -4.33 8.87
CA ALA A 25 -5.61 -3.53 9.38
C ALA A 25 -5.93 -2.84 10.72
N SER A 26 -7.00 -3.22 11.42
CA SER A 26 -7.48 -2.54 12.65
C SER A 26 -6.36 -2.22 13.63
N ASP A 27 -5.50 -3.19 13.89
CA ASP A 27 -4.43 -3.08 14.89
C ASP A 27 -3.37 -2.05 14.44
N ILE A 28 -3.05 -2.02 13.14
CA ILE A 28 -2.12 -1.05 12.52
C ILE A 28 -2.72 0.36 12.54
N LEU A 29 -4.04 0.48 12.43
CA LEU A 29 -4.72 1.79 12.43
C LEU A 29 -4.56 2.50 13.78
N GLU A 30 -4.46 1.76 14.88
CA GLU A 30 -4.26 2.30 16.23
C GLU A 30 -2.81 2.76 16.49
N GLU A 31 -1.85 2.30 15.70
CA GLU A 31 -0.45 2.72 15.81
C GLU A 31 -0.19 4.11 15.18
N GLN A 32 0.95 4.73 15.51
CA GLN A 32 1.35 6.02 14.92
C GLN A 32 1.94 5.89 13.51
N TYR A 33 2.14 4.67 13.02
CA TYR A 33 2.72 4.43 11.69
C TYR A 33 1.68 4.61 10.57
N PRO A 34 2.10 5.02 9.36
CA PRO A 34 1.21 5.07 8.22
C PRO A 34 0.75 3.66 7.83
N LEU A 35 -0.47 3.56 7.30
CA LEU A 35 -0.93 2.32 6.64
C LEU A 35 -0.25 2.20 5.27
N ILE A 36 0.69 1.26 5.14
CA ILE A 36 1.37 0.98 3.87
C ILE A 36 0.69 -0.20 3.16
N VAL A 37 0.25 0.05 1.92
CA VAL A 37 -0.35 -0.93 1.02
C VAL A 37 0.46 -1.01 -0.26
N ILE A 38 0.91 -2.21 -0.59
CA ILE A 38 1.59 -2.52 -1.86
C ILE A 38 0.59 -3.24 -2.74
N VAL A 39 0.49 -2.83 -4.00
CA VAL A 39 -0.40 -3.44 -4.97
C VAL A 39 0.35 -3.75 -6.27
N GLU A 40 0.18 -4.96 -6.82
CA GLU A 40 0.86 -5.31 -8.08
C GLU A 40 0.24 -4.54 -9.27
N ASN A 41 -1.08 -4.46 -9.33
CA ASN A 41 -1.80 -3.75 -10.38
C ASN A 41 -1.81 -2.21 -10.19
N ASP A 42 -1.84 -1.47 -11.30
CA ASP A 42 -1.94 0.01 -11.34
C ASP A 42 -3.30 0.49 -10.82
N MET A 43 -3.40 0.63 -9.50
CA MET A 43 -4.59 1.14 -8.82
C MET A 43 -4.26 1.87 -7.50
N ALA A 44 -2.99 2.14 -7.19
CA ALA A 44 -2.63 2.70 -5.88
C ALA A 44 -3.24 4.09 -5.65
N LYS A 45 -3.30 4.91 -6.70
CA LYS A 45 -3.86 6.27 -6.57
C LYS A 45 -5.32 6.24 -6.11
N VAL A 46 -6.17 5.47 -6.78
CA VAL A 46 -7.61 5.41 -6.45
C VAL A 46 -7.83 4.66 -5.13
N LEU A 47 -7.05 3.61 -4.87
CA LEU A 47 -7.13 2.82 -3.63
C LEU A 47 -6.74 3.69 -2.42
N GLY A 48 -5.59 4.37 -2.48
CA GLY A 48 -5.10 5.24 -1.41
C GLY A 48 -6.02 6.41 -1.14
N GLN A 49 -6.51 7.10 -2.17
CA GLN A 49 -7.48 8.19 -2.02
C GLN A 49 -8.80 7.70 -1.39
N THR A 50 -9.26 6.51 -1.78
CA THR A 50 -10.49 5.92 -1.23
C THR A 50 -10.32 5.58 0.25
N MET A 51 -9.22 4.92 0.62
CA MET A 51 -8.93 4.59 2.01
C MET A 51 -8.70 5.83 2.87
N TYR A 52 -7.94 6.82 2.38
CA TYR A 52 -7.69 8.06 3.11
C TYR A 52 -8.98 8.80 3.44
N ARG A 53 -9.93 8.86 2.48
CA ARG A 53 -11.27 9.39 2.70
C ARG A 53 -12.08 8.55 3.71
N MET A 54 -12.03 7.23 3.61
CA MET A 54 -12.77 6.33 4.50
C MET A 54 -12.26 6.33 5.94
N LEU A 55 -11.00 6.75 6.15
CA LEU A 55 -10.37 6.94 7.46
C LEU A 55 -10.48 8.39 7.95
N ASP A 56 -11.47 9.14 7.46
CA ASP A 56 -11.75 10.54 7.79
C ASP A 56 -10.54 11.47 7.65
N TYR A 57 -9.59 11.16 6.77
CA TYR A 57 -8.34 11.90 6.58
C TYR A 57 -7.45 11.98 7.84
N LYS A 58 -7.64 11.07 8.80
CA LYS A 58 -6.92 11.07 10.09
C LYS A 58 -5.73 10.11 10.14
N LYS A 59 -5.66 9.17 9.20
CA LYS A 59 -4.58 8.19 9.11
C LYS A 59 -3.80 8.40 7.84
N ASP A 60 -2.48 8.50 7.95
CA ASP A 60 -1.62 8.52 6.78
C ASP A 60 -1.70 7.18 6.05
N VAL A 61 -1.96 7.24 4.74
CA VAL A 61 -2.06 6.06 3.86
C VAL A 61 -1.05 6.20 2.75
N ILE A 62 -0.20 5.19 2.59
CA ILE A 62 0.77 5.10 1.48
C ILE A 62 0.38 3.88 0.65
N CYS A 63 -0.05 4.12 -0.59
CA CYS A 63 -0.29 3.07 -1.56
C CYS A 63 0.79 3.14 -2.64
N ILE A 64 1.42 2.00 -2.94
CA ILE A 64 2.46 1.88 -3.96
C ILE A 64 2.03 0.79 -4.94
N ASP A 65 1.91 1.12 -6.23
CA ASP A 65 1.52 0.17 -7.27
C ASP A 65 2.72 -0.30 -8.11
N SER A 66 2.47 -1.28 -9.00
CA SER A 66 3.45 -1.83 -9.93
C SER A 66 4.66 -2.48 -9.26
N ILE A 67 4.49 -2.92 -8.02
CA ILE A 67 5.49 -3.67 -7.25
C ILE A 67 4.94 -5.06 -6.99
N LYS A 68 5.63 -6.07 -7.53
CA LYS A 68 5.43 -7.46 -7.16
C LYS A 68 6.36 -7.80 -6.00
N VAL A 69 5.79 -8.39 -4.95
CA VAL A 69 6.54 -8.89 -3.79
C VAL A 69 6.15 -10.33 -3.50
N GLU A 70 7.11 -11.09 -3.01
CA GLU A 70 6.94 -12.46 -2.55
C GLU A 70 7.00 -12.53 -1.02
N GLU A 71 6.62 -13.68 -0.46
CA GLU A 71 6.75 -13.90 0.97
C GLU A 71 8.24 -13.84 1.39
N GLY A 72 8.53 -13.06 2.43
CA GLY A 72 9.90 -12.85 2.88
C GLY A 72 10.64 -11.69 2.19
N ASP A 73 10.02 -11.00 1.23
CA ASP A 73 10.56 -9.74 0.72
C ASP A 73 10.43 -8.62 1.77
N TYR A 74 11.49 -7.82 1.86
CA TYR A 74 11.52 -6.59 2.64
C TYR A 74 11.45 -5.39 1.70
N ILE A 75 10.76 -4.34 2.13
CA ILE A 75 10.62 -3.10 1.37
C ILE A 75 11.21 -1.96 2.18
N ASP A 76 12.26 -1.34 1.66
CA ASP A 76 12.75 -0.08 2.19
C ASP A 76 12.12 1.10 1.44
N ILE A 77 11.53 2.02 2.19
CA ILE A 77 11.00 3.28 1.68
C ILE A 77 11.97 4.38 2.12
N GLY A 78 12.66 5.00 1.17
CA GLY A 78 13.63 6.04 1.46
C GLY A 78 12.98 7.39 1.78
N LYS A 79 13.82 8.42 1.96
CA LYS A 79 13.33 9.79 2.15
C LYS A 79 12.81 10.37 0.83
N PRO A 80 11.79 11.27 0.88
CA PRO A 80 11.34 11.95 -0.32
C PRO A 80 12.45 12.76 -1.01
N LEU A 81 12.46 12.71 -2.33
CA LEU A 81 13.36 13.43 -3.23
C LEU A 81 12.56 14.43 -4.07
N MET A 82 13.27 15.31 -4.81
CA MET A 82 12.65 16.29 -5.73
C MET A 82 11.53 17.11 -5.08
N ASN A 83 11.82 17.74 -3.94
CA ASN A 83 10.84 18.51 -3.14
C ASN A 83 9.58 17.69 -2.76
N GLY A 84 9.77 16.41 -2.42
CA GLY A 84 8.68 15.55 -1.96
C GLY A 84 7.87 14.88 -3.05
N ARG A 85 8.29 14.98 -4.33
CA ARG A 85 7.53 14.43 -5.46
C ARG A 85 7.74 12.93 -5.69
N VAL A 86 8.88 12.40 -5.27
CA VAL A 86 9.28 11.01 -5.52
C VAL A 86 9.85 10.42 -4.25
N VAL A 87 9.57 9.14 -3.99
CA VAL A 87 10.17 8.39 -2.88
C VAL A 87 10.83 7.13 -3.46
N PRO A 88 12.12 6.87 -3.21
CA PRO A 88 12.76 5.66 -3.70
C PRO A 88 12.29 4.45 -2.88
N VAL A 89 12.01 3.35 -3.56
CA VAL A 89 11.59 2.09 -2.97
C VAL A 89 12.56 0.99 -3.40
N VAL A 90 13.06 0.21 -2.44
CA VAL A 90 13.97 -0.91 -2.70
C VAL A 90 13.33 -2.19 -2.17
N ILE A 91 13.24 -3.21 -3.04
CA ILE A 91 12.83 -4.56 -2.66
C ILE A 91 14.08 -5.35 -2.33
N LYS A 92 14.10 -5.98 -1.16
CA LYS A 92 15.16 -6.85 -0.68
C LYS A 92 14.61 -8.25 -0.50
N THR A 93 15.05 -9.17 -1.36
CA THR A 93 14.70 -10.58 -1.26
C THR A 93 15.75 -11.30 -0.44
N LEU A 94 15.33 -11.97 0.65
CA LEU A 94 16.20 -12.88 1.38
C LEU A 94 16.33 -14.19 0.60
N ALA A 95 17.48 -14.39 -0.05
CA ALA A 95 17.82 -15.67 -0.66
C ALA A 95 18.39 -16.61 0.41
N PHE A 96 17.58 -17.56 0.87
CA PHE A 96 18.08 -18.68 1.67
C PHE A 96 18.68 -19.73 0.74
N SER A 97 19.98 -19.95 0.85
CA SER A 97 20.64 -21.10 0.22
C SER A 97 20.49 -22.30 1.16
N SER A 98 19.94 -23.39 0.63
CA SER A 98 19.91 -24.70 1.29
C SER A 98 21.29 -25.35 1.28
#